data_AF-A0A955DQB5-F1
#
_entry.id   AF-A0A955DQB5-F1
#
_cell.length_a   1.000
_cell.length_b   1.000
_cell.length_c   1.000
_cell.angle_alpha   90.00
_cell.angle_beta   90.00
_cell.angle_gamma   90.00
#
_symmetry.space_group_name_H-M   'P 1'
#
loop_
_entity.id
_entity.type
_entity.pdbx_description
1 polymer ?
#
loop_
_entity_poly.entity_id
_entity_poly.type
_entity_poly.pdbx_seq_one_letter_code
_entity_poly.pdbx_strand_id
1 'polypeptide(L)'
;MGITILSATLATLPLLNMAPRLPEMAQDTETSPLIGTWQVDLRPTPDAEPYYQQLVVGATEEGLLAGTFYGAPFRHAHLNDDWNETYFSFVTNDGSGEYHTTCVLRGGRLEGTTHSIGREFLLPWRAIPAYEPQLLSADAALDDIALLKLALDTVHPGAVRYIDQETLDAAFERLRAAVADGTTVCDFYRDLSLAVAELRCGHTRVETPEALTNYRDRVPTHLPFRFRLFDGRMIVDAVHPSVTTLQRGCEVLAINGVSVRDLLDMIAPTVLVDGMTDSIRASRLDTAYEFSDTGFEHFLPLFVDFRDDFTLQLAPASPDRPTTVTVRAITASESRGMAAAGPSNFADSIRTETLDDTTVLLEVGSFINYRNTVDPV
;
A
#
# COMPACT_ATOMS: atom_id res chain seq x y z
N MET A 1 10.48 13.77 -17.42
CA MET A 1 10.70 13.37 -18.83
C MET A 1 10.83 11.86 -18.84
N GLY A 2 9.70 11.15 -18.78
CA GLY A 2 9.64 9.69 -18.82
C GLY A 2 9.42 9.24 -20.27
N ILE A 3 10.25 8.32 -20.75
CA ILE A 3 10.14 7.76 -22.10
C ILE A 3 9.15 6.60 -22.03
N THR A 4 7.92 6.83 -22.48
CA THR A 4 6.96 5.78 -22.81
C THR A 4 7.32 5.25 -24.19
N ILE A 5 7.73 3.98 -24.30
CA ILE A 5 7.96 3.32 -25.59
C ILE A 5 6.61 2.81 -26.11
N LEU A 6 6.01 3.59 -27.01
CA LEU A 6 4.86 3.20 -27.83
C LEU A 6 5.35 2.33 -29.01
N SER A 7 4.68 1.19 -29.18
CA SER A 7 4.92 0.21 -30.24
C SER A 7 4.71 0.81 -31.64
N ALA A 8 5.56 0.42 -32.58
CA ALA A 8 5.68 1.01 -33.91
C ALA A 8 4.52 0.66 -34.85
N THR A 9 3.93 1.70 -35.45
CA THR A 9 2.94 1.62 -36.53
C THR A 9 3.61 1.46 -37.89
N LEU A 10 3.16 0.51 -38.70
CA LEU A 10 3.42 0.44 -40.15
C LEU A 10 2.10 0.65 -40.88
N ALA A 11 2.06 1.65 -41.76
CA ALA A 11 0.90 1.98 -42.58
C ALA A 11 1.09 1.49 -44.03
N THR A 12 0.03 0.96 -44.66
CA THR A 12 -0.41 1.37 -46.01
C THR A 12 -1.75 0.73 -46.48
N LEU A 13 -2.72 1.62 -46.76
CA LEU A 13 -3.74 1.66 -47.84
C LEU A 13 -4.99 0.73 -47.82
N PRO A 14 -6.12 1.20 -48.42
CA PRO A 14 -7.47 0.99 -47.90
C PRO A 14 -8.28 -0.05 -48.69
N LEU A 15 -9.06 -0.85 -47.97
CA LEU A 15 -10.11 -1.68 -48.56
C LEU A 15 -11.39 -1.52 -47.72
N LEU A 16 -12.42 -1.03 -48.38
CA LEU A 16 -13.79 -0.92 -47.89
C LEU A 16 -14.30 -2.34 -47.62
N ASN A 17 -14.49 -2.73 -46.35
CA ASN A 17 -15.24 -3.94 -46.03
C ASN A 17 -15.90 -3.85 -44.65
N MET A 18 -17.11 -4.39 -44.59
CA MET A 18 -18.04 -4.30 -43.47
C MET A 18 -17.41 -4.80 -42.16
N ALA A 19 -17.29 -3.94 -41.15
CA ALA A 19 -16.86 -4.36 -39.83
C ALA A 19 -17.96 -5.22 -39.18
N PRO A 20 -17.65 -6.45 -38.70
CA PRO A 20 -18.53 -7.11 -37.75
C PRO A 20 -18.53 -6.27 -36.45
N ARG A 21 -19.70 -6.12 -35.81
CA ARG A 21 -19.77 -5.55 -34.46
C ARG A 21 -18.78 -6.30 -33.58
N LEU A 22 -17.86 -5.55 -32.96
CA LEU A 22 -17.12 -6.04 -31.80
C LEU A 22 -18.14 -6.55 -30.79
N PRO A 23 -17.93 -7.74 -30.19
CA PRO A 23 -18.80 -8.20 -29.12
C PRO A 23 -18.76 -7.14 -28.02
N GLU A 24 -19.95 -6.67 -27.67
CA GLU A 24 -20.21 -5.87 -26.50
C GLU A 24 -19.54 -6.56 -25.30
N MET A 25 -18.59 -5.88 -24.65
CA MET A 25 -17.95 -6.39 -23.44
C MET A 25 -19.07 -6.76 -22.47
N ALA A 26 -19.19 -8.06 -22.20
CA ALA A 26 -20.10 -8.56 -21.20
C ALA A 26 -19.81 -7.82 -19.88
N GLN A 27 -20.86 -7.24 -19.30
CA GLN A 27 -20.80 -6.65 -17.97
C GLN A 27 -20.27 -7.71 -17.00
N ASP A 28 -19.24 -7.35 -16.24
CA ASP A 28 -18.76 -8.14 -15.10
C ASP A 28 -19.97 -8.56 -14.28
N THR A 29 -20.13 -9.87 -14.11
CA THR A 29 -21.13 -10.41 -13.19
C THR A 29 -20.60 -10.05 -11.80
N GLU A 30 -21.13 -8.97 -11.20
CA GLU A 30 -20.71 -8.52 -9.87
C GLU A 30 -20.90 -9.65 -8.87
N THR A 31 -19.82 -10.36 -8.58
CA THR A 31 -19.74 -11.28 -7.45
C THR A 31 -19.98 -10.47 -6.18
N SER A 32 -20.84 -10.96 -5.29
CA SER A 32 -21.12 -10.30 -4.01
C SER A 32 -19.82 -9.89 -3.31
N PRO A 33 -19.73 -8.66 -2.75
CA PRO A 33 -18.51 -8.15 -2.10
C PRO A 33 -18.07 -8.99 -0.90
N LEU A 34 -18.91 -9.92 -0.45
CA LEU A 34 -18.61 -10.89 0.59
C LEU A 34 -17.75 -12.07 0.12
N ILE A 35 -17.81 -12.43 -1.17
CA ILE A 35 -17.13 -13.59 -1.72
C ILE A 35 -15.62 -13.34 -1.81
N GLY A 36 -14.84 -14.28 -1.30
CA GLY A 36 -13.38 -14.22 -1.31
C GLY A 36 -12.75 -14.71 0.00
N THR A 37 -11.45 -14.52 0.10
CA THR A 37 -10.66 -14.81 1.29
C THR A 37 -10.55 -13.58 2.17
N TRP A 38 -10.73 -13.75 3.47
CA TRP A 38 -10.66 -12.69 4.48
C TRP A 38 -9.60 -13.03 5.52
N GLN A 39 -8.76 -12.05 5.86
CA GLN A 39 -7.81 -12.13 6.97
C GLN A 39 -8.51 -11.66 8.24
N VAL A 40 -8.76 -12.59 9.15
CA VAL A 40 -9.52 -12.36 10.40
C VAL A 40 -8.56 -12.21 11.56
N ASP A 41 -8.68 -11.13 12.33
CA ASP A 41 -7.96 -10.93 13.58
C ASP A 41 -8.75 -11.49 14.77
N LEU A 42 -8.23 -12.57 15.36
CA LEU A 42 -8.81 -13.29 16.48
C LEU A 42 -8.09 -13.00 17.80
N ARG A 43 -7.40 -11.86 17.94
CA ARG A 43 -6.76 -11.49 19.21
C ARG A 43 -7.79 -11.45 20.35
N PRO A 44 -7.48 -12.00 21.54
CA PRO A 44 -8.46 -12.13 22.62
C PRO A 44 -8.80 -10.79 23.30
N THR A 45 -7.88 -9.82 23.24
CA THR A 45 -8.06 -8.46 23.76
C THR A 45 -7.40 -7.46 22.80
N PRO A 46 -7.79 -6.17 22.83
CA PRO A 46 -7.17 -5.15 21.98
C PRO A 46 -5.64 -5.03 22.13
N ASP A 47 -5.12 -5.28 23.33
CA ASP A 47 -3.70 -5.17 23.67
C ASP A 47 -2.90 -6.47 23.46
N ALA A 48 -3.57 -7.56 23.07
CA ALA A 48 -2.90 -8.83 22.78
C ALA A 48 -2.24 -8.81 21.41
N GLU A 49 -1.23 -9.66 21.25
CA GLU A 49 -0.61 -9.89 19.94
C GLU A 49 -1.67 -10.33 18.92
N PRO A 50 -1.59 -9.84 17.67
CA PRO A 50 -2.51 -10.22 16.61
C PRO A 50 -2.52 -11.73 16.38
N TYR A 51 -3.71 -12.28 16.12
CA TYR A 51 -3.85 -13.70 15.81
C TYR A 51 -4.67 -13.88 14.54
N TYR A 52 -3.98 -13.93 13.40
CA TYR A 52 -4.64 -13.97 12.10
C TYR A 52 -5.04 -15.37 11.67
N GLN A 53 -6.27 -15.52 11.19
CA GLN A 53 -6.79 -16.73 10.57
C GLN A 53 -7.58 -16.40 9.29
N GLN A 54 -7.83 -17.40 8.46
CA GLN A 54 -8.58 -17.21 7.21
C GLN A 54 -10.06 -17.54 7.38
N LEU A 55 -10.89 -16.67 6.83
CA LEU A 55 -12.29 -16.92 6.52
C LEU A 55 -12.42 -16.92 4.99
N VAL A 56 -12.77 -18.05 4.41
CA VAL A 56 -13.03 -18.18 2.97
C VAL A 56 -14.53 -18.25 2.77
N VAL A 57 -15.08 -17.35 1.97
CA VAL A 57 -16.50 -17.31 1.64
C VAL A 57 -16.67 -17.53 0.14
N GLY A 58 -17.43 -18.56 -0.22
CA GLY A 58 -17.78 -18.91 -1.60
C GLY A 58 -19.29 -18.82 -1.83
N ALA A 59 -19.67 -18.64 -3.09
CA ALA A 59 -21.07 -18.68 -3.50
C ALA A 59 -21.53 -20.13 -3.71
N THR A 60 -22.82 -20.40 -3.48
CA THR A 60 -23.47 -21.64 -3.91
C THR A 60 -24.61 -21.33 -4.87
N GLU A 61 -25.00 -22.32 -5.69
CA GLU A 61 -26.08 -22.19 -6.69
C GLU A 61 -27.47 -21.94 -6.06
N GLU A 62 -27.64 -22.15 -4.74
CA GLU A 62 -28.93 -22.09 -4.04
C GLU A 62 -29.08 -20.88 -3.09
N GLY A 63 -28.21 -19.87 -3.20
CA GLY A 63 -28.27 -18.66 -2.35
C GLY A 63 -27.75 -18.86 -0.91
N LEU A 64 -27.10 -19.98 -0.63
CA LEU A 64 -26.35 -20.22 0.61
C LEU A 64 -24.89 -19.77 0.46
N LEU A 65 -24.27 -19.37 1.57
CA LEU A 65 -22.81 -19.18 1.63
C LEU A 65 -22.15 -20.52 1.95
N ALA A 66 -21.22 -20.96 1.10
CA ALA A 66 -20.28 -22.02 1.44
C ALA A 66 -18.96 -21.38 1.88
N GLY A 67 -18.13 -22.14 2.58
CA GLY A 67 -16.85 -21.60 3.00
C GLY A 67 -16.23 -22.36 4.16
N THR A 68 -15.12 -21.81 4.62
CA THR A 68 -14.38 -22.32 5.78
C THR A 68 -14.00 -21.17 6.69
N PHE A 69 -14.09 -21.35 7.99
CA PHE A 69 -13.49 -20.44 8.96
C PHE A 69 -12.45 -21.21 9.76
N TYR A 70 -11.21 -20.74 9.70
CA TYR A 70 -10.08 -21.40 10.32
C TYR A 70 -9.96 -22.88 9.87
N GLY A 71 -10.15 -23.11 8.56
CA GLY A 71 -10.14 -24.43 7.92
C GLY A 71 -11.38 -25.32 8.17
N ALA A 72 -12.23 -24.98 9.15
CA ALA A 72 -13.45 -25.74 9.43
C ALA A 72 -14.59 -25.30 8.49
N PRO A 73 -15.30 -26.24 7.85
CA PRO A 73 -16.35 -25.93 6.88
C PRO A 73 -17.59 -25.32 7.56
N PHE A 74 -18.25 -24.40 6.86
CA PHE A 74 -19.51 -23.83 7.30
C PHE A 74 -20.61 -24.89 7.37
N ARG A 75 -21.46 -24.76 8.38
CA ARG A 75 -22.76 -25.42 8.52
C ARG A 75 -23.80 -24.36 8.87
N HIS A 76 -25.06 -24.57 8.49
CA HIS A 76 -26.16 -23.65 8.81
C HIS A 76 -25.84 -22.19 8.44
N ALA A 77 -25.26 -21.97 7.27
CA ALA A 77 -24.91 -20.64 6.82
C ALA A 77 -26.17 -19.88 6.36
N HIS A 78 -26.30 -18.63 6.80
CA HIS A 78 -27.41 -17.75 6.44
C HIS A 78 -26.88 -16.37 6.05
N LEU A 79 -27.46 -15.79 5.01
CA LEU A 79 -27.19 -14.44 4.51
C LEU A 79 -28.47 -13.61 4.64
N ASN A 80 -28.33 -12.35 5.03
CA ASN A 80 -29.40 -11.35 5.02
C ASN A 80 -28.83 -10.03 4.49
N ASP A 81 -29.24 -9.68 3.28
CA ASP A 81 -28.90 -8.47 2.54
C ASP A 81 -30.10 -7.52 2.39
N ASP A 82 -31.21 -7.77 3.10
CA ASP A 82 -32.42 -6.93 3.06
C ASP A 82 -32.25 -5.59 3.81
N TRP A 83 -31.17 -5.44 4.60
CA TRP A 83 -30.85 -4.25 5.38
C TRP A 83 -29.79 -3.40 4.67
N ASN A 84 -29.56 -2.18 5.16
CA ASN A 84 -28.49 -1.30 4.64
C ASN A 84 -27.08 -1.91 4.71
N GLU A 85 -26.90 -2.95 5.52
CA GLU A 85 -25.66 -3.69 5.69
C GLU A 85 -25.93 -5.17 5.43
N THR A 86 -24.93 -5.88 4.92
CA THR A 86 -25.03 -7.33 4.71
C THR A 86 -24.66 -8.08 5.97
N TYR A 87 -25.58 -8.87 6.51
CA TYR A 87 -25.37 -9.74 7.67
C TYR A 87 -25.26 -11.19 7.23
N PHE A 88 -24.38 -11.95 7.87
CA PHE A 88 -24.34 -13.39 7.67
C PHE A 88 -23.94 -14.13 8.94
N SER A 89 -24.30 -15.40 9.02
CA SER A 89 -23.98 -16.27 10.13
C SER A 89 -23.67 -17.67 9.64
N PHE A 90 -22.92 -18.42 10.43
CA PHE A 90 -22.60 -19.81 10.15
C PHE A 90 -22.14 -20.51 11.43
N VAL A 91 -22.09 -21.83 11.39
CA VAL A 91 -21.55 -22.69 12.45
C VAL A 91 -20.35 -23.46 11.93
N THR A 92 -19.25 -23.49 12.67
CA THR A 92 -18.12 -24.39 12.42
C THR A 92 -17.90 -25.34 13.59
N ASN A 93 -17.10 -26.40 13.37
CA ASN A 93 -16.72 -27.35 14.41
C ASN A 93 -15.36 -27.97 14.03
N ASP A 94 -14.43 -27.97 14.97
CA ASP A 94 -13.05 -28.50 14.84
C ASP A 94 -12.85 -29.83 15.58
N GLY A 95 -13.94 -30.44 16.09
CA GLY A 95 -13.94 -31.61 16.95
C GLY A 95 -13.98 -31.28 18.46
N SER A 96 -13.73 -30.05 18.87
CA SER A 96 -13.75 -29.62 20.28
C SER A 96 -15.06 -28.96 20.73
N GLY A 97 -15.93 -28.62 19.79
CA GLY A 97 -17.22 -27.99 20.06
C GLY A 97 -17.76 -27.24 18.85
N GLU A 98 -19.02 -26.79 18.96
CA GLU A 98 -19.60 -25.90 17.95
C GLU A 98 -19.22 -24.45 18.23
N TYR A 99 -18.91 -23.72 17.16
CA TYR A 99 -18.66 -22.30 17.16
C TYR A 99 -19.76 -21.63 16.35
N HIS A 100 -20.46 -20.70 16.97
CA HIS A 100 -21.53 -19.94 16.34
C HIS A 100 -20.99 -18.55 16.01
N THR A 101 -21.01 -18.23 14.72
CA THR A 101 -20.44 -17.01 14.20
C THR A 101 -21.52 -16.14 13.56
N THR A 102 -21.50 -14.84 13.88
CA THR A 102 -22.33 -13.82 13.25
C THR A 102 -21.45 -12.67 12.80
N CYS A 103 -21.76 -12.11 11.63
CA CYS A 103 -20.90 -11.16 10.94
C CYS A 103 -21.76 -10.08 10.27
N VAL A 104 -21.18 -8.89 10.11
CA VAL A 104 -21.71 -7.82 9.27
C VAL A 104 -20.60 -7.25 8.39
N LEU A 105 -20.90 -7.03 7.11
CA LEU A 105 -20.01 -6.33 6.18
C LEU A 105 -20.30 -4.83 6.24
N ARG A 106 -19.32 -4.01 6.65
CA ARG A 106 -19.41 -2.54 6.72
C ARG A 106 -18.14 -1.89 6.21
N GLY A 107 -18.26 -0.95 5.27
CA GLY A 107 -17.12 -0.18 4.77
C GLY A 107 -15.97 -1.05 4.25
N GLY A 108 -16.29 -2.14 3.54
CA GLY A 108 -15.30 -3.09 2.99
C GLY A 108 -14.61 -4.00 4.01
N ARG A 109 -15.11 -4.05 5.26
CA ARG A 109 -14.59 -4.89 6.34
C ARG A 109 -15.69 -5.78 6.92
N LEU A 110 -15.30 -6.92 7.48
CA LEU A 110 -16.18 -7.72 8.31
C LEU A 110 -15.98 -7.38 9.78
N GLU A 111 -17.08 -7.18 10.49
CA GLU A 111 -17.13 -7.17 11.95
C GLU A 111 -17.93 -8.39 12.40
N GLY A 112 -17.32 -9.23 13.22
CA GLY A 112 -17.91 -10.51 13.60
C GLY A 112 -17.80 -10.82 15.07
N THR A 113 -18.60 -11.78 15.51
CA THR A 113 -18.49 -12.42 16.81
C THR A 113 -18.56 -13.92 16.64
N THR A 114 -17.73 -14.64 17.39
CA THR A 114 -17.79 -16.09 17.50
C THR A 114 -17.96 -16.47 18.96
N HIS A 115 -18.94 -17.30 19.26
CA HIS A 115 -19.10 -17.85 20.61
C HIS A 115 -19.21 -19.36 20.58
N SER A 116 -18.82 -20.00 21.68
CA SER A 116 -19.03 -21.43 21.90
C SER A 116 -19.57 -21.64 23.30
N ILE A 117 -20.73 -22.28 23.40
CA ILE A 117 -21.35 -22.59 24.70
C ILE A 117 -20.49 -23.63 25.45
N GLY A 118 -20.07 -24.70 24.76
CA GLY A 118 -19.27 -25.77 25.37
C GLY A 118 -17.87 -25.34 25.80
N ARG A 119 -17.33 -24.27 25.21
CA ARG A 119 -16.02 -23.70 25.56
C ARG A 119 -16.12 -22.38 26.35
N GLU A 120 -17.32 -21.94 26.67
CA GLU A 120 -17.61 -20.76 27.50
C GLU A 120 -16.89 -19.47 27.09
N PHE A 121 -16.96 -19.10 25.80
CA PHE A 121 -16.38 -17.84 25.33
C PHE A 121 -17.25 -17.11 24.31
N LEU A 122 -17.04 -15.80 24.23
CA LEU A 122 -17.50 -14.91 23.17
C LEU A 122 -16.29 -14.08 22.72
N LEU A 123 -15.99 -14.12 21.44
CA LEU A 123 -14.85 -13.45 20.84
C LEU A 123 -15.35 -12.50 19.74
N PRO A 124 -15.30 -11.17 19.92
CA PRO A 124 -15.43 -10.24 18.82
C PRO A 124 -14.16 -10.26 17.97
N TRP A 125 -14.32 -10.08 16.66
CA TRP A 125 -13.21 -10.07 15.71
C TRP A 125 -13.53 -9.18 14.51
N ARG A 126 -12.49 -8.84 13.75
CA ARG A 126 -12.60 -8.08 12.50
C ARG A 126 -11.87 -8.79 11.38
N ALA A 127 -12.27 -8.52 10.14
CA ALA A 127 -11.55 -9.01 8.98
C ALA A 127 -11.51 -7.98 7.86
N ILE A 128 -10.39 -7.97 7.13
CA ILE A 128 -10.25 -7.32 5.83
C ILE A 128 -10.17 -8.39 4.74
N PRO A 129 -10.49 -8.06 3.48
CA PRO A 129 -10.19 -8.95 2.37
C PRO A 129 -8.70 -9.29 2.43
N ALA A 130 -8.35 -10.57 2.33
CA ALA A 130 -6.96 -10.99 2.34
C ALA A 130 -6.31 -10.55 1.02
N TYR A 131 -5.07 -10.04 1.10
CA TYR A 131 -4.26 -9.91 -0.10
C TYR A 131 -3.85 -11.31 -0.55
N GLU A 132 -4.31 -11.73 -1.73
CA GLU A 132 -3.91 -13.01 -2.31
C GLU A 132 -2.52 -12.87 -2.94
N PRO A 133 -1.48 -13.52 -2.39
CA PRO A 133 -0.14 -13.37 -2.93
C PRO A 133 -0.08 -13.98 -4.33
N GLN A 134 0.24 -13.15 -5.31
CA GLN A 134 0.53 -13.63 -6.65
C GLN A 134 1.90 -14.31 -6.64
N LEU A 135 1.94 -15.60 -6.95
CA LEU A 135 3.18 -16.36 -7.01
C LEU A 135 3.90 -16.11 -8.33
N LEU A 136 5.22 -15.99 -8.25
CA LEU A 136 6.12 -15.89 -9.38
C LEU A 136 7.11 -17.05 -9.31
N SER A 137 7.22 -17.83 -10.40
CA SER A 137 8.18 -18.92 -10.47
C SER A 137 9.62 -18.39 -10.51
N ALA A 138 10.57 -19.21 -10.08
CA ALA A 138 12.00 -18.87 -10.14
C ALA A 138 12.42 -18.48 -11.57
N ASP A 139 12.04 -19.29 -12.57
CA ASP A 139 12.38 -19.03 -13.98
C ASP A 139 11.83 -17.67 -14.47
N ALA A 140 10.57 -17.35 -14.17
CA ALA A 140 9.97 -16.08 -14.57
C ALA A 140 10.64 -14.88 -13.89
N ALA A 141 10.95 -15.00 -12.58
CA ALA A 141 11.66 -13.96 -11.86
C ALA A 141 13.09 -13.76 -12.40
N LEU A 142 13.80 -14.84 -12.75
CA LEU A 142 15.14 -14.79 -13.34
C LEU A 142 15.13 -14.16 -14.74
N ASP A 143 14.11 -14.43 -15.56
CA ASP A 143 13.93 -13.78 -16.86
C ASP A 143 13.70 -12.27 -16.71
N ASP A 144 12.87 -11.84 -15.76
CA ASP A 144 12.64 -10.42 -15.46
C ASP A 144 13.91 -9.73 -14.93
N ILE A 145 14.69 -10.40 -14.07
CA ILE A 145 16.01 -9.90 -13.61
C ILE A 145 16.96 -9.74 -14.79
N ALA A 146 17.01 -10.71 -15.71
CA ALA A 146 17.85 -10.63 -16.90
C ALA A 146 17.44 -9.48 -17.82
N LEU A 147 16.13 -9.26 -17.99
CA LEU A 147 15.61 -8.13 -18.76
C LEU A 147 15.97 -6.78 -18.13
N LEU A 148 15.84 -6.65 -16.80
CA LEU A 148 16.27 -5.46 -16.08
C LEU A 148 17.77 -5.20 -16.28
N LYS A 149 18.63 -6.23 -16.15
CA LYS A 149 20.07 -6.09 -16.38
C LYS A 149 20.37 -5.61 -17.80
N LEU A 150 19.71 -6.21 -18.80
CA LEU A 150 19.85 -5.81 -20.19
C LEU A 150 19.45 -4.34 -20.41
N ALA A 151 18.34 -3.90 -19.82
CA ALA A 151 17.88 -2.51 -19.90
C ALA A 151 18.87 -1.54 -19.24
N LEU A 152 19.42 -1.90 -18.08
CA LEU A 152 20.44 -1.09 -17.41
C LEU A 152 21.74 -0.98 -18.22
N ASP A 153 22.15 -2.06 -18.89
CA ASP A 153 23.39 -2.10 -19.66
C ASP A 153 23.28 -1.41 -21.03
N THR A 154 22.10 -1.43 -21.64
CA THR A 154 21.91 -0.99 -23.03
C THR A 154 21.16 0.33 -23.20
N VAL A 155 20.27 0.67 -22.26
CA VAL A 155 19.38 1.84 -22.36
C VAL A 155 19.68 2.87 -21.28
N HIS A 156 19.97 2.44 -20.05
CA HIS A 156 20.12 3.37 -18.94
C HIS A 156 21.41 4.20 -19.07
N PRO A 157 21.34 5.55 -19.05
CA PRO A 157 22.47 6.42 -19.40
C PRO A 157 23.59 6.49 -18.34
N GLY A 158 23.42 5.83 -17.19
CA GLY A 158 24.38 5.90 -16.09
C GLY A 158 24.12 4.92 -14.97
N ALA A 159 23.97 3.63 -15.26
CA ALA A 159 23.66 2.61 -14.24
C ALA A 159 24.76 2.50 -13.17
N VAL A 160 26.01 2.75 -13.56
CA VAL A 160 27.20 2.79 -12.69
C VAL A 160 27.76 4.20 -12.52
N ARG A 161 26.90 5.24 -12.62
CA ARG A 161 27.33 6.64 -12.48
C ARG A 161 27.80 6.97 -11.06
N TYR A 162 27.16 6.37 -10.06
CA TYR A 162 27.36 6.68 -8.64
C TYR A 162 27.78 5.48 -7.79
N ILE A 163 27.82 4.29 -8.41
CA ILE A 163 28.29 3.04 -7.83
C ILE A 163 29.28 2.39 -8.79
N ASP A 164 30.09 1.45 -8.31
CA ASP A 164 30.93 0.63 -9.17
C ASP A 164 30.19 -0.61 -9.70
N GLN A 165 30.80 -1.28 -10.68
CA GLN A 165 30.23 -2.47 -11.30
C GLN A 165 30.09 -3.63 -10.30
N GLU A 166 31.01 -3.74 -9.33
CA GLU A 166 30.97 -4.79 -8.30
C GLU A 166 29.74 -4.65 -7.41
N THR A 167 29.41 -3.42 -7.00
CA THR A 167 28.20 -3.12 -6.23
C THR A 167 26.94 -3.49 -7.03
N LEU A 168 26.89 -3.12 -8.31
CA LEU A 168 25.77 -3.46 -9.19
C LEU A 168 25.62 -4.98 -9.33
N ASP A 169 26.72 -5.69 -9.61
CA ASP A 169 26.70 -7.14 -9.78
C ASP A 169 26.28 -7.84 -8.48
N ALA A 170 26.75 -7.37 -7.32
CA ALA A 170 26.36 -7.88 -6.01
C ALA A 170 24.86 -7.68 -5.73
N ALA A 171 24.25 -6.57 -6.17
CA ALA A 171 22.80 -6.35 -6.06
C ALA A 171 22.02 -7.37 -6.88
N PHE A 172 22.48 -7.66 -8.11
CA PHE A 172 21.86 -8.66 -8.98
C PHE A 172 22.03 -10.09 -8.47
N GLU A 173 23.17 -10.41 -7.86
CA GLU A 173 23.35 -11.72 -7.20
C GLU A 173 22.41 -11.89 -6.00
N ARG A 174 22.20 -10.84 -5.19
CA ARG A 174 21.20 -10.87 -4.11
C ARG A 174 19.79 -11.11 -4.65
N LEU A 175 19.40 -10.44 -5.74
CA LEU A 175 18.11 -10.67 -6.39
C LEU A 175 17.94 -12.12 -6.86
N ARG A 176 18.95 -12.67 -7.56
CA ARG A 176 18.90 -14.07 -8.03
C ARG A 176 18.78 -15.05 -6.88
N ALA A 177 19.50 -14.83 -5.78
CA ALA A 177 19.41 -15.66 -4.61
C ALA A 177 18.03 -15.59 -3.94
N ALA A 178 17.42 -14.40 -3.87
CA ALA A 178 16.11 -14.19 -3.25
C ALA A 178 14.95 -14.90 -3.99
N VAL A 179 15.12 -15.19 -5.29
CA VAL A 179 14.07 -15.80 -6.13
C VAL A 179 14.35 -17.26 -6.51
N ALA A 180 15.42 -17.87 -5.96
CA ALA A 180 15.91 -19.18 -6.38
C ALA A 180 14.86 -20.31 -6.26
N ASP A 181 13.98 -20.23 -5.26
CA ASP A 181 12.91 -21.20 -5.00
C ASP A 181 11.52 -20.68 -5.42
N GLY A 182 11.47 -19.62 -6.23
CA GLY A 182 10.26 -18.84 -6.49
C GLY A 182 9.98 -17.81 -5.40
N THR A 183 9.05 -16.89 -5.67
CA THR A 183 8.76 -15.74 -4.80
C THR A 183 7.31 -15.28 -4.97
N THR A 184 6.90 -14.27 -4.22
CA THR A 184 5.65 -13.54 -4.49
C THR A 184 5.95 -12.29 -5.31
N VAL A 185 4.97 -11.80 -6.07
CA VAL A 185 5.09 -10.53 -6.80
C VAL A 185 5.40 -9.36 -5.86
N CYS A 186 4.86 -9.36 -4.63
CA CYS A 186 5.14 -8.34 -3.63
C CYS A 186 6.58 -8.40 -3.11
N ASP A 187 7.08 -9.59 -2.79
CA ASP A 187 8.48 -9.77 -2.35
C ASP A 187 9.44 -9.41 -3.48
N PHE A 188 9.16 -9.87 -4.70
CA PHE A 188 9.96 -9.52 -5.87
C PHE A 188 9.97 -8.01 -6.13
N TYR A 189 8.81 -7.35 -6.04
CA TYR A 189 8.69 -5.91 -6.17
C TYR A 189 9.51 -5.15 -5.11
N ARG A 190 9.46 -5.57 -3.85
CA ARG A 190 10.29 -5.02 -2.77
C ARG A 190 11.76 -5.17 -3.08
N ASP A 191 12.20 -6.38 -3.42
CA ASP A 191 13.61 -6.70 -3.61
C ASP A 191 14.18 -6.01 -4.85
N LEU A 192 13.41 -5.94 -5.95
CA LEU A 192 13.75 -5.13 -7.11
C LEU A 192 13.86 -3.64 -6.77
N SER A 193 12.95 -3.11 -5.94
CA SER A 193 12.98 -1.70 -5.54
C SER A 193 14.23 -1.38 -4.73
N LEU A 194 14.66 -2.28 -3.84
CA LEU A 194 15.93 -2.17 -3.11
C LEU A 194 17.12 -2.15 -4.08
N ALA A 195 17.19 -3.12 -5.00
CA ALA A 195 18.30 -3.20 -5.96
C ALA A 195 18.36 -2.01 -6.92
N VAL A 196 17.22 -1.50 -7.38
CA VAL A 196 17.14 -0.31 -8.23
C VAL A 196 17.53 0.95 -7.47
N ALA A 197 17.17 1.07 -6.19
CA ALA A 197 17.57 2.21 -5.36
C ALA A 197 19.10 2.28 -5.13
N GLU A 198 19.81 1.15 -5.16
CA GLU A 198 21.28 1.11 -5.07
C GLU A 198 21.97 1.81 -6.25
N LEU A 199 21.31 1.96 -7.41
CA LEU A 199 21.85 2.71 -8.55
C LEU A 199 22.06 4.20 -8.24
N ARG A 200 21.40 4.70 -7.18
CA ARG A 200 21.37 6.12 -6.79
C ARG A 200 20.93 7.04 -7.95
N CYS A 201 19.93 6.58 -8.71
CA CYS A 201 19.27 7.36 -9.75
C CYS A 201 17.85 7.69 -9.32
N GLY A 202 17.54 8.98 -9.17
CA GLY A 202 16.20 9.45 -8.80
C GLY A 202 15.12 9.23 -9.86
N HIS A 203 15.47 8.71 -11.05
CA HIS A 203 14.57 8.58 -12.20
C HIS A 203 14.39 7.14 -12.70
N THR A 204 14.98 6.17 -11.99
CA THR A 204 14.87 4.75 -12.32
C THR A 204 14.08 4.09 -11.21
N ARG A 205 12.91 3.56 -11.54
CA ARG A 205 11.97 3.00 -10.56
C ARG A 205 11.35 1.71 -11.08
N VAL A 206 10.94 0.87 -10.15
CA VAL A 206 10.12 -0.31 -10.43
C VAL A 206 8.66 0.12 -10.40
N GLU A 207 7.88 -0.27 -11.41
CA GLU A 207 6.45 0.01 -11.43
C GLU A 207 5.72 -0.83 -10.37
N THR A 208 4.77 -0.20 -9.68
CA THR A 208 3.94 -0.87 -8.68
C THR A 208 3.06 -1.92 -9.36
N PRO A 209 2.98 -3.16 -8.84
CA PRO A 209 2.06 -4.16 -9.35
C PRO A 209 0.60 -3.67 -9.35
N GLU A 210 -0.13 -3.90 -10.44
CA GLU A 210 -1.51 -3.45 -10.59
C GLU A 210 -2.43 -4.06 -9.50
N ALA A 211 -2.25 -5.35 -9.20
CA ALA A 211 -3.00 -6.04 -8.15
C ALA A 211 -2.79 -5.42 -6.77
N LEU A 212 -1.57 -4.97 -6.46
CA LEU A 212 -1.27 -4.25 -5.22
C LEU A 212 -1.98 -2.89 -5.17
N THR A 213 -1.96 -2.15 -6.28
CA THR A 213 -2.65 -0.86 -6.40
C THR A 213 -4.16 -1.02 -6.20
N ASN A 214 -4.77 -1.96 -6.94
CA ASN A 214 -6.21 -2.22 -6.89
C ASN A 214 -6.66 -2.69 -5.49
N TYR A 215 -5.86 -3.53 -4.83
CA TYR A 215 -6.13 -3.98 -3.48
C TYR A 215 -6.14 -2.80 -2.49
N ARG A 216 -5.11 -1.95 -2.50
CA ARG A 216 -4.96 -0.85 -1.53
C ARG A 216 -5.94 0.30 -1.74
N ASP A 217 -6.46 0.45 -2.96
CA ASP A 217 -7.53 1.40 -3.27
C ASP A 217 -8.88 0.98 -2.67
N ARG A 218 -9.09 -0.33 -2.46
CA ARG A 218 -10.36 -0.90 -1.95
C ARG A 218 -10.28 -1.31 -0.49
N VAL A 219 -9.11 -1.74 -0.04
CA VAL A 219 -8.88 -2.29 1.30
C VAL A 219 -8.13 -1.28 2.15
N PRO A 220 -8.66 -0.91 3.33
CA PRO A 220 -7.99 0.02 4.23
C PRO A 220 -6.67 -0.55 4.76
N THR A 221 -5.56 0.06 4.35
CA THR A 221 -4.18 -0.41 4.65
C THR A 221 -3.20 0.72 4.97
N HIS A 222 -3.67 1.97 4.97
CA HIS A 222 -2.87 3.18 5.15
C HIS A 222 -3.11 3.85 6.50
N LEU A 223 -2.12 4.58 7.01
CA LEU A 223 -2.28 5.38 8.22
C LEU A 223 -3.36 6.46 8.01
N PRO A 224 -4.22 6.73 9.02
CA PRO A 224 -5.28 7.75 8.93
C PRO A 224 -4.76 9.17 9.16
N PHE A 225 -3.47 9.42 8.90
CA PHE A 225 -2.82 10.71 9.09
C PHE A 225 -1.64 10.89 8.13
N ARG A 226 -1.29 12.14 7.86
CA ARG A 226 -0.03 12.54 7.22
C ARG A 226 0.97 12.95 8.28
N PHE A 227 2.25 12.79 7.97
CA PHE A 227 3.33 13.15 8.87
C PHE A 227 4.45 13.86 8.11
N ARG A 228 5.33 14.50 8.88
CA ARG A 228 6.60 15.06 8.43
C ARG A 228 7.74 14.43 9.23
N LEU A 229 8.87 14.21 8.57
CA LEU A 229 10.07 13.68 9.20
C LEU A 229 11.06 14.81 9.50
N PHE A 230 11.43 14.94 10.78
CA PHE A 230 12.45 15.87 11.25
C PHE A 230 13.46 15.12 12.11
N ASP A 231 14.72 15.04 11.69
CA ASP A 231 15.80 14.32 12.40
C ASP A 231 15.41 12.88 12.81
N GLY A 232 14.70 12.18 11.93
CA GLY A 232 14.22 10.80 12.18
C GLY A 232 12.98 10.70 13.08
N ARG A 233 12.35 11.82 13.44
CA ARG A 233 11.12 11.89 14.23
C ARG A 233 9.91 12.04 13.31
N MET A 234 8.86 11.25 13.55
CA MET A 234 7.61 11.31 12.80
C MET A 234 6.61 12.22 13.51
N ILE A 235 6.34 13.39 12.93
CA ILE A 235 5.42 14.39 13.48
C ILE A 235 4.14 14.41 12.67
N VAL A 236 2.99 14.21 13.32
CA VAL A 236 1.68 14.26 12.68
C VAL A 236 1.43 15.67 12.11
N ASP A 237 1.13 15.77 10.81
CA ASP A 237 0.90 17.05 10.12
C ASP A 237 -0.57 17.26 9.75
N ALA A 238 -1.28 16.21 9.34
CA ALA A 238 -2.72 16.25 9.07
C ALA A 238 -3.37 14.92 9.47
N VAL A 239 -4.65 14.92 9.82
CA VAL A 239 -5.38 13.73 10.29
C VAL A 239 -6.68 13.57 9.53
N HIS A 240 -7.14 12.34 9.38
CA HIS A 240 -8.45 12.07 8.81
C HIS A 240 -9.54 12.36 9.87
N PRO A 241 -10.32 13.46 9.73
CA PRO A 241 -11.10 14.01 10.84
C PRO A 241 -12.22 13.08 11.32
N SER A 242 -12.71 12.19 10.47
CA SER A 242 -13.79 11.24 10.79
C SER A 242 -13.29 9.86 11.23
N VAL A 243 -11.97 9.62 11.24
CA VAL A 243 -11.39 8.29 11.52
C VAL A 243 -10.54 8.30 12.79
N THR A 244 -9.89 9.42 13.11
CA THR A 244 -9.01 9.51 14.27
C THR A 244 -9.13 10.87 14.98
N THR A 245 -8.90 10.87 16.30
CA THR A 245 -8.82 12.07 17.14
C THR A 245 -7.38 12.49 17.43
N LEU A 246 -6.41 11.94 16.68
CA LEU A 246 -5.01 12.35 16.75
C LEU A 246 -4.88 13.87 16.56
N GLN A 247 -3.93 14.47 17.28
CA GLN A 247 -3.65 15.90 17.17
C GLN A 247 -2.44 16.14 16.27
N ARG A 248 -2.54 17.17 15.44
CA ARG A 248 -1.40 17.71 14.69
C ARG A 248 -0.29 18.12 15.67
N GLY A 249 0.95 17.80 15.33
CA GLY A 249 2.13 18.09 16.14
C GLY A 249 2.50 17.00 17.15
N CYS A 250 1.66 15.99 17.37
CA CYS A 250 2.05 14.81 18.14
C CYS A 250 3.18 14.06 17.43
N GLU A 251 4.11 13.52 18.21
CA GLU A 251 5.16 12.66 17.70
C GLU A 251 4.74 11.20 17.81
N VAL A 252 4.89 10.44 16.73
CA VAL A 252 4.74 8.99 16.72
C VAL A 252 6.10 8.38 17.05
N LEU A 253 6.16 7.61 18.13
CA LEU A 253 7.35 6.93 18.62
C LEU A 253 7.45 5.50 18.09
N ALA A 254 6.31 4.81 17.98
CA ALA A 254 6.22 3.43 17.51
C ALA A 254 4.87 3.16 16.83
N ILE A 255 4.88 2.24 15.86
CA ILE A 255 3.71 1.72 15.16
C ILE A 255 3.72 0.20 15.33
N ASN A 256 2.64 -0.36 15.86
CA ASN A 256 2.48 -1.80 16.12
C ASN A 256 3.65 -2.38 16.95
N GLY A 257 4.13 -1.61 17.93
CA GLY A 257 5.25 -2.01 18.80
C GLY A 257 6.65 -1.83 18.21
N VAL A 258 6.77 -1.54 16.91
CA VAL A 258 8.06 -1.27 16.25
C VAL A 258 8.36 0.22 16.30
N SER A 259 9.58 0.59 16.72
CA SER A 259 9.94 2.01 16.80
C SER A 259 9.93 2.66 15.41
N VAL A 260 9.54 3.93 15.33
CA VAL A 260 9.57 4.68 14.07
C VAL A 260 10.97 4.69 13.47
N ARG A 261 12.02 4.74 14.30
CA ARG A 261 13.41 4.65 13.84
C ARG A 261 13.66 3.34 13.09
N ASP A 262 13.30 2.20 13.68
CA ASP A 262 13.53 0.89 13.05
C ASP A 262 12.73 0.73 11.76
N LEU A 263 11.50 1.27 11.71
CA LEU A 263 10.70 1.28 10.48
C LEU A 263 11.33 2.15 9.39
N LEU A 264 11.87 3.32 9.76
CA LEU A 264 12.57 4.18 8.83
C LEU A 264 13.87 3.52 8.33
N ASP A 265 14.66 2.90 9.19
CA ASP A 265 15.89 2.20 8.80
C ASP A 265 15.60 1.01 7.86
N MET A 266 14.46 0.35 8.05
CA MET A 266 13.99 -0.75 7.20
C MET A 266 13.50 -0.28 5.81
N ILE A 267 12.78 0.85 5.75
CA ILE A 267 12.09 1.31 4.53
C ILE A 267 12.93 2.32 3.74
N ALA A 268 13.73 3.16 4.40
CA ALA A 268 14.54 4.20 3.73
C ALA A 268 15.44 3.68 2.59
N PRO A 269 15.95 2.44 2.59
CA PRO A 269 16.71 1.91 1.47
C PRO A 269 15.93 1.78 0.16
N THR A 270 14.59 1.65 0.19
CA THR A 270 13.77 1.49 -1.03
C THR A 270 13.49 2.79 -1.77
N VAL A 271 13.64 3.95 -1.10
CA VAL A 271 13.36 5.24 -1.74
C VAL A 271 14.53 5.71 -2.59
N LEU A 272 14.19 6.30 -3.74
CA LEU A 272 15.14 6.74 -4.74
C LEU A 272 15.83 8.04 -4.33
N VAL A 273 17.15 8.09 -4.55
CA VAL A 273 17.99 9.28 -4.36
C VAL A 273 18.81 9.52 -5.62
N ASP A 274 19.22 10.77 -5.88
CA ASP A 274 20.10 11.10 -7.02
C ASP A 274 21.51 11.37 -6.50
N GLY A 275 22.46 10.51 -6.86
CA GLY A 275 23.84 10.58 -6.38
C GLY A 275 23.91 10.56 -4.85
N MET A 276 24.76 11.41 -4.26
CA MET A 276 25.07 11.42 -2.82
C MET A 276 24.11 12.26 -1.96
N THR A 277 22.85 12.40 -2.40
CA THR A 277 21.84 13.27 -1.76
C THR A 277 20.97 12.53 -0.72
N ASP A 278 21.56 11.71 0.15
CA ASP A 278 20.81 10.88 1.10
C ASP A 278 19.89 11.68 2.05
N SER A 279 20.16 12.97 2.26
CA SER A 279 19.30 13.86 3.03
C SER A 279 17.87 13.98 2.48
N ILE A 280 17.64 13.68 1.19
CA ILE A 280 16.31 13.73 0.59
C ILE A 280 15.41 12.56 1.00
N ARG A 281 15.98 11.46 1.54
CA ARG A 281 15.21 10.25 1.90
C ARG A 281 14.06 10.55 2.84
N ALA A 282 14.27 11.41 3.83
CA ALA A 282 13.21 11.85 4.74
C ALA A 282 12.02 12.45 3.96
N SER A 283 12.29 13.33 3.00
CA SER A 283 11.24 13.92 2.16
C SER A 283 10.57 12.89 1.24
N ARG A 284 11.31 11.89 0.74
CA ARG A 284 10.73 10.81 -0.08
C ARG A 284 9.81 9.89 0.73
N LEU A 285 10.11 9.72 2.01
CA LEU A 285 9.34 8.89 2.92
C LEU A 285 8.09 9.59 3.46
N ASP A 286 8.11 10.91 3.63
CA ASP A 286 7.01 11.68 4.22
C ASP A 286 6.13 12.43 3.20
N THR A 287 6.58 12.57 1.95
CA THR A 287 5.89 13.31 0.89
C THR A 287 5.59 12.40 -0.29
N ALA A 288 4.37 12.48 -0.82
CA ALA A 288 3.99 11.79 -2.05
C ALA A 288 4.64 12.51 -3.25
N TYR A 289 5.66 11.90 -3.83
CA TYR A 289 6.35 12.42 -5.01
C TYR A 289 6.47 11.36 -6.10
N GLU A 290 7.15 10.24 -5.80
CA GLU A 290 7.43 9.18 -6.79
C GLU A 290 6.26 8.19 -6.92
N PHE A 291 5.51 8.01 -5.84
CA PHE A 291 4.38 7.09 -5.76
C PHE A 291 3.08 7.89 -5.60
N SER A 292 1.95 7.19 -5.75
CA SER A 292 0.63 7.79 -5.51
C SER A 292 0.40 8.17 -4.04
N ASP A 293 1.24 7.67 -3.15
CA ASP A 293 1.33 7.89 -1.71
C ASP A 293 2.78 8.21 -1.29
N THR A 294 3.05 8.31 0.02
CA THR A 294 4.40 8.58 0.53
C THR A 294 5.27 7.33 0.44
N GLY A 295 6.59 7.46 0.33
CA GLY A 295 7.47 6.29 0.29
C GLY A 295 7.32 5.38 1.51
N PHE A 296 7.07 5.94 2.70
CA PHE A 296 6.83 5.15 3.90
C PHE A 296 5.56 4.31 3.79
N GLU A 297 4.43 4.95 3.48
CA GLU A 297 3.15 4.24 3.32
C GLU A 297 3.24 3.21 2.21
N HIS A 298 3.87 3.57 1.09
CA HIS A 298 3.98 2.73 -0.09
C HIS A 298 4.64 1.38 0.24
N PHE A 299 5.76 1.42 0.96
CA PHE A 299 6.59 0.24 1.23
C PHE A 299 6.31 -0.45 2.56
N LEU A 300 5.78 0.24 3.59
CA LEU A 300 5.53 -0.35 4.91
C LEU A 300 4.90 -1.75 4.87
N PRO A 301 3.75 -1.99 4.20
CA PRO A 301 3.10 -3.30 4.22
C PRO A 301 3.93 -4.42 3.56
N LEU A 302 4.91 -4.08 2.72
CA LEU A 302 5.81 -5.06 2.09
C LEU A 302 6.90 -5.58 3.04
N PHE A 303 7.04 -4.96 4.21
CA PHE A 303 7.98 -5.38 5.25
C PHE A 303 7.31 -5.87 6.55
N VAL A 304 6.07 -5.46 6.85
CA VAL A 304 5.40 -5.78 8.12
C VAL A 304 3.99 -6.37 8.00
N ASP A 305 3.51 -6.58 6.76
CA ASP A 305 2.15 -7.01 6.37
C ASP A 305 1.08 -5.90 6.32
N PHE A 306 -0.02 -6.20 5.63
CA PHE A 306 -1.22 -5.36 5.60
C PHE A 306 -1.96 -5.41 6.94
N ARG A 307 -2.34 -4.23 7.44
CA ARG A 307 -3.07 -4.06 8.70
C ARG A 307 -4.28 -3.16 8.48
N ASP A 308 -5.38 -3.49 9.16
CA ASP A 308 -6.61 -2.69 9.11
C ASP A 308 -6.73 -1.74 10.31
N ASP A 309 -5.83 -1.83 11.27
CA ASP A 309 -5.58 -0.90 12.36
C ASP A 309 -4.09 -0.72 12.65
N PHE A 310 -3.79 0.34 13.41
CA PHE A 310 -2.44 0.66 13.85
C PHE A 310 -2.45 1.07 15.31
N THR A 311 -1.65 0.40 16.14
CA THR A 311 -1.38 0.80 17.51
C THR A 311 -0.19 1.75 17.53
N LEU A 312 -0.42 3.00 17.91
CA LEU A 312 0.56 4.07 17.91
C LEU A 312 0.99 4.39 19.34
N GLN A 313 2.30 4.42 19.59
CA GLN A 313 2.84 5.08 20.78
C GLN A 313 3.14 6.54 20.43
N LEU A 314 2.60 7.47 21.21
CA LEU A 314 2.67 8.90 20.94
C LEU A 314 3.39 9.62 22.07
N ALA A 315 4.30 10.53 21.74
CA ALA A 315 4.69 11.60 22.66
C ALA A 315 3.78 12.82 22.42
N PRO A 316 3.06 13.31 23.45
CA PRO A 316 2.25 14.52 23.31
C PRO A 316 3.15 15.73 23.03
N ALA A 317 2.60 16.75 22.37
CA ALA A 317 3.33 17.98 22.03
C ALA A 317 3.81 18.78 23.26
N SER A 318 3.24 18.55 24.45
CA SER A 318 3.66 19.12 25.73
C SER A 318 3.00 18.40 26.92
N PRO A 319 3.62 18.41 28.11
CA PRO A 319 4.31 17.29 28.73
C PRO A 319 3.36 16.31 29.46
N ASP A 320 3.26 15.09 28.95
CA ASP A 320 2.87 13.94 29.75
C ASP A 320 3.42 12.66 29.10
N ARG A 321 3.44 11.57 29.87
CA ARG A 321 4.04 10.29 29.47
C ARG A 321 3.51 9.82 28.11
N PRO A 322 4.30 9.02 27.36
CA PRO A 322 3.84 8.44 26.11
C PRO A 322 2.48 7.75 26.28
N THR A 323 1.57 8.00 25.35
CA THR A 323 0.24 7.37 25.33
C THR A 323 0.17 6.36 24.19
N THR A 324 -0.65 5.33 24.36
CA THR A 324 -0.93 4.36 23.30
C THR A 324 -2.34 4.58 22.79
N VAL A 325 -2.50 4.66 21.47
CA VAL A 325 -3.81 4.75 20.83
C VAL A 325 -3.88 3.77 19.67
N THR A 326 -5.05 3.17 19.47
CA THR A 326 -5.32 2.37 18.27
C THR A 326 -6.17 3.18 17.30
N VAL A 327 -5.69 3.31 16.07
CA VAL A 327 -6.38 4.02 15.00
C VAL A 327 -6.72 3.05 13.87
N ARG A 328 -7.87 3.26 13.23
CA ARG A 328 -8.25 2.43 12.07
C ARG A 328 -7.48 2.87 10.84
N ALA A 329 -7.07 1.90 10.02
CA ALA A 329 -6.52 2.18 8.71
C ALA A 329 -7.57 2.81 7.79
N ILE A 330 -7.09 3.54 6.77
CA ILE A 330 -7.88 4.07 5.65
C ILE A 330 -7.38 3.47 4.33
N THR A 331 -8.15 3.60 3.27
CA THR A 331 -7.74 3.22 1.92
C THR A 331 -6.69 4.17 1.36
N ALA A 332 -5.96 3.72 0.33
CA ALA A 332 -5.04 4.58 -0.41
C ALA A 332 -5.76 5.80 -1.00
N SER A 333 -7.01 5.61 -1.47
CA SER A 333 -7.84 6.66 -2.04
C SER A 333 -8.19 7.75 -1.00
N GLU A 334 -8.62 7.35 0.19
CA GLU A 334 -8.86 8.27 1.31
C GLU A 334 -7.58 9.01 1.71
N SER A 335 -6.45 8.29 1.77
CA SER A 335 -5.14 8.90 2.08
C SER A 335 -4.77 9.97 1.04
N ARG A 336 -4.91 9.67 -0.25
CA ARG A 336 -4.70 10.64 -1.34
C ARG A 336 -5.61 11.86 -1.23
N GLY A 337 -6.85 11.68 -0.80
CA GLY A 337 -7.78 12.78 -0.51
C GLY A 337 -7.31 13.73 0.61
N MET A 338 -6.43 13.27 1.50
CA MET A 338 -5.79 14.09 2.53
C MET A 338 -4.50 14.79 2.08
N ALA A 339 -3.97 14.44 0.91
CA ALA A 339 -2.73 15.06 0.43
C ALA A 339 -2.94 16.56 0.21
N ALA A 340 -1.92 17.36 0.50
CA ALA A 340 -1.89 18.76 0.09
C ALA A 340 -2.06 18.85 -1.43
N ALA A 341 -2.50 20.02 -1.91
CA ALA A 341 -2.66 20.27 -3.34
C ALA A 341 -1.42 19.79 -4.11
N GLY A 342 -1.66 19.03 -5.19
CA GLY A 342 -0.59 18.51 -6.04
C GLY A 342 0.30 19.61 -6.60
N PRO A 343 1.40 19.26 -7.29
CA PRO A 343 2.38 20.24 -7.74
C PRO A 343 1.72 21.36 -8.56
N SER A 344 1.85 22.59 -8.08
CA SER A 344 1.47 23.80 -8.78
C SER A 344 2.39 24.05 -9.98
N ASN A 345 1.95 24.80 -10.99
CA ASN A 345 2.89 25.26 -12.01
C ASN A 345 3.89 26.25 -11.38
N PHE A 346 5.07 26.37 -11.98
CA PHE A 346 6.12 27.29 -11.53
C PHE A 346 5.55 28.70 -11.31
N ALA A 347 4.83 29.24 -12.29
CA ALA A 347 4.20 30.56 -12.21
C ALA A 347 3.22 30.71 -11.03
N ASP A 348 2.52 29.64 -10.65
CA ASP A 348 1.54 29.63 -9.56
C ASP A 348 2.19 29.37 -8.18
N SER A 349 3.48 29.03 -8.18
CA SER A 349 4.22 28.57 -6.99
C SER A 349 5.39 29.47 -6.59
N ILE A 350 5.56 30.60 -7.28
CA ILE A 350 6.56 31.59 -6.91
C ILE A 350 5.92 32.64 -6.03
N ARG A 351 6.55 32.90 -4.89
CA ARG A 351 6.16 33.98 -3.99
C ARG A 351 7.40 34.76 -3.57
N THR A 352 7.24 36.08 -3.47
CA THR A 352 8.23 36.93 -2.80
C THR A 352 7.61 37.53 -1.54
N GLU A 353 8.42 37.64 -0.50
CA GLU A 353 8.05 38.30 0.75
C GLU A 353 9.24 39.12 1.26
N THR A 354 9.03 40.43 1.45
CA THR A 354 10.03 41.28 2.11
C THR A 354 9.98 41.00 3.61
N LEU A 355 11.06 40.45 4.16
CA LEU A 355 11.16 40.11 5.58
C LEU A 355 11.62 41.32 6.42
N ASP A 356 12.52 42.14 5.85
CA ASP A 356 13.02 43.39 6.45
C ASP A 356 13.59 44.33 5.36
N ASP A 357 14.14 45.47 5.78
CA ASP A 357 14.68 46.53 4.91
C ASP A 357 15.81 46.06 3.96
N THR A 358 16.41 44.90 4.24
CA THR A 358 17.56 44.36 3.51
C THR A 358 17.34 42.95 2.95
N THR A 359 16.22 42.31 3.28
CA THR A 359 15.99 40.88 3.00
C THR A 359 14.66 40.63 2.32
N VAL A 360 14.71 39.94 1.18
CA VAL A 360 13.53 39.42 0.48
C VAL A 360 13.65 37.89 0.38
N LEU A 361 12.63 37.19 0.86
CA LEU A 361 12.44 35.77 0.62
C LEU A 361 11.87 35.58 -0.78
N LEU A 362 12.52 34.75 -1.59
CA LEU A 362 11.97 34.19 -2.82
C LEU A 362 11.72 32.71 -2.58
N GLU A 363 10.45 32.32 -2.56
CA GLU A 363 10.02 30.92 -2.50
C GLU A 363 9.69 30.43 -3.91
N VAL A 364 10.23 29.28 -4.28
CA VAL A 364 9.94 28.59 -5.55
C VAL A 364 9.41 27.20 -5.21
N GLY A 365 8.10 27.04 -5.26
CA GLY A 365 7.44 25.78 -4.85
C GLY A 365 7.51 24.65 -5.87
N SER A 366 7.74 24.97 -7.16
CA SER A 366 7.75 23.98 -8.24
C SER A 366 8.48 24.51 -9.47
N PHE A 367 9.15 23.66 -10.24
CA PHE A 367 9.69 23.98 -11.57
C PHE A 367 8.84 23.40 -12.72
N ILE A 368 7.65 22.88 -12.40
CA ILE A 368 6.76 22.26 -13.37
C ILE A 368 6.07 23.33 -14.22
N ASN A 369 6.10 23.18 -15.55
CA ASN A 369 5.45 24.09 -16.50
C ASN A 369 4.56 23.33 -17.50
N TYR A 370 3.78 22.34 -17.04
CA TYR A 370 3.02 21.46 -17.94
C TYR A 370 1.83 22.13 -18.64
N ARG A 371 1.36 23.31 -18.20
CA ARG A 371 0.09 23.87 -18.71
C ARG A 371 0.11 25.33 -19.20
N ASN A 372 1.16 26.09 -18.90
CA ASN A 372 1.41 27.42 -19.45
C ASN A 372 2.93 27.61 -19.51
N THR A 373 3.54 27.55 -20.68
CA THR A 373 4.94 27.96 -20.84
C THR A 373 5.06 29.40 -20.34
N VAL A 374 5.91 29.63 -19.35
CA VAL A 374 6.29 30.99 -18.95
C VAL A 374 6.99 31.60 -20.16
N ASP A 375 6.36 32.60 -20.77
CA ASP A 375 6.97 33.39 -21.84
C ASP A 375 8.04 34.29 -21.17
N PRO A 376 9.34 34.08 -21.44
CA PRO A 376 10.41 34.79 -20.74
C PRO A 376 10.60 36.23 -21.24
N VAL A 377 9.52 36.95 -21.54
CA VAL A 377 9.56 38.33 -22.06
C VAL A 377 10.09 39.32 -21.02
#